data_AF-A0A497QGW7-F1
#
_entry.id   AF-A0A497QGW7-F1
#
_cell.length_a   1.000
_cell.length_b   1.000
_cell.length_c   1.000
_cell.angle_alpha   90.00
_cell.angle_beta   90.00
_cell.angle_gamma   90.00
#
_symmetry.space_group_name_H-M   'P 1'
#
loop_
_entity.id
_entity.type
_entity.pdbx_description
1 polymer ?
#
loop_
_entity_poly.entity_id
_entity_poly.type
_entity_poly.pdbx_seq_one_letter_code
_entity_poly.pdbx_strand_id
1 'polypeptide(L)'
;MNVLFIGIGMRYKMVYFAHAMAEYYTLEEETALKAIYKHFPDYLVINPRDFHFSRMHDYLELVKNCAAVVFKRCLGFITAGVWLEINFAKKWEIPVFEVTRDSIVPYDFLGEIPLNRKETNNLFKAIMRARCLS
;
A
#
# COMPACT_ATOMS: atom_id res chain seq x y z
N MET A 1 2.97 15.11 -19.85
CA MET A 1 1.50 15.27 -19.77
C MET A 1 1.24 16.26 -18.64
N ASN A 2 0.93 17.51 -18.97
CA ASN A 2 0.71 18.58 -17.99
C ASN A 2 -0.72 18.48 -17.46
N VAL A 3 -0.89 18.18 -16.18
CA VAL A 3 -2.20 18.22 -15.53
C VAL A 3 -2.46 19.65 -15.08
N LEU A 4 -3.48 20.27 -15.68
CA LEU A 4 -3.97 21.61 -15.41
C LEU A 4 -4.57 21.64 -13.99
N PHE A 5 -3.98 22.42 -13.08
CA PHE A 5 -4.62 22.77 -11.80
C PHE A 5 -5.59 23.92 -12.03
N ILE A 6 -6.87 23.60 -12.25
CA ILE A 6 -7.94 24.60 -12.30
C ILE A 6 -8.55 24.69 -10.90
N GLY A 7 -8.44 25.87 -10.29
CA GLY A 7 -8.95 26.14 -8.95
C GLY A 7 -10.48 26.11 -8.88
N ILE A 8 -10.99 25.06 -8.23
CA ILE A 8 -12.22 25.04 -7.42
C ILE A 8 -11.83 24.17 -6.21
N GLY A 9 -12.22 24.54 -4.99
CA GLY A 9 -11.66 24.05 -3.71
C GLY A 9 -11.85 22.57 -3.35
N MET A 10 -11.64 21.63 -4.28
CA MET A 10 -11.52 20.21 -4.00
C MET A 10 -10.08 19.87 -3.63
N ARG A 11 -9.77 19.88 -2.33
CA ARG A 11 -8.65 19.05 -1.84
C ARG A 11 -9.03 17.60 -2.14
N TYR A 12 -8.45 17.01 -3.17
CA TYR A 12 -8.59 15.57 -3.40
C TYR A 12 -8.18 14.84 -2.12
N LYS A 13 -9.07 13.99 -1.61
CA LYS A 13 -8.71 13.11 -0.52
C LYS A 13 -7.83 12.01 -1.10
N MET A 14 -6.68 11.76 -0.48
CA MET A 14 -5.72 10.76 -0.96
C MET A 14 -5.86 9.49 -0.14
N VAL A 15 -5.70 8.34 -0.79
CA VAL A 15 -5.59 7.03 -0.13
C VAL A 15 -4.27 6.39 -0.53
N TYR A 16 -3.47 5.99 0.45
CA TYR A 16 -2.16 5.38 0.19
C TYR A 16 -2.29 3.86 0.06
N PHE A 17 -1.75 3.27 -1.01
CA PHE A 17 -1.75 1.82 -1.21
C PHE A 17 -0.43 1.18 -0.74
N ALA A 18 -0.42 0.65 0.49
CA ALA A 18 0.74 -0.01 1.09
C ALA A 18 0.81 -1.50 0.69
N HIS A 19 1.74 -1.87 -0.19
CA HIS A 19 1.89 -3.26 -0.61
C HIS A 19 3.34 -3.60 -0.97
N ALA A 20 3.64 -4.89 -1.04
CA ALA A 20 5.00 -5.37 -1.25
C ALA A 20 5.52 -5.03 -2.65
N MET A 21 6.76 -4.52 -2.73
CA MET A 21 7.42 -4.23 -4.01
C MET A 21 7.48 -5.43 -4.97
N ALA A 22 7.52 -6.65 -4.44
CA ALA A 22 7.47 -7.87 -5.25
C ALA A 22 6.15 -8.01 -6.05
N GLU A 23 5.12 -7.23 -5.74
CA GLU A 23 3.82 -7.25 -6.41
C GLU A 23 3.64 -6.07 -7.38
N TYR A 24 4.66 -5.22 -7.57
CA TYR A 24 4.57 -4.13 -8.55
C TYR A 24 4.48 -4.68 -9.98
N TYR A 25 3.60 -4.07 -10.78
CA TYR A 25 3.30 -4.42 -12.17
C TYR A 25 2.79 -5.85 -12.36
N THR A 26 2.07 -6.39 -11.37
CA THR A 26 1.45 -7.72 -11.45
C THR A 26 -0.06 -7.65 -11.51
N LEU A 27 -0.69 -8.73 -11.97
CA LEU A 27 -2.15 -8.84 -12.01
C LEU A 27 -2.77 -8.73 -10.60
N GLU A 28 -2.05 -9.19 -9.57
CA GLU A 28 -2.47 -9.05 -8.18
C GLU A 28 -2.52 -7.59 -7.73
N GLU A 29 -1.55 -6.76 -8.14
CA GLU A 29 -1.59 -5.31 -7.90
C GLU A 29 -2.77 -4.66 -8.63
N GLU A 30 -2.97 -4.97 -9.92
CA GLU A 30 -4.07 -4.39 -10.69
C GLU A 30 -5.44 -4.74 -10.09
N THR A 31 -5.58 -5.98 -9.62
CA THR A 31 -6.79 -6.46 -8.95
C THR A 31 -7.04 -5.70 -7.65
N ALA A 32 -6.00 -5.47 -6.85
CA ALA A 32 -6.09 -4.69 -5.62
C ALA A 32 -6.45 -3.23 -5.92
N LEU A 33 -5.81 -2.60 -6.90
CA LEU A 33 -6.12 -1.24 -7.33
C LEU A 33 -7.58 -1.11 -7.77
N LYS A 34 -8.11 -2.06 -8.55
CA LYS A 34 -9.54 -2.07 -8.93
C LYS A 34 -10.46 -2.12 -7.70
N ALA A 35 -10.12 -2.91 -6.69
CA ALA A 35 -10.88 -2.95 -5.44
C ALA A 35 -10.81 -1.60 -4.68
N ILE A 36 -9.64 -0.98 -4.63
CA ILE A 36 -9.44 0.34 -4.00
C ILE A 36 -10.24 1.41 -4.71
N TYR A 37 -10.17 1.50 -6.05
CA TYR A 37 -10.94 2.46 -6.81
C TYR A 37 -12.45 2.26 -6.67
N LYS A 38 -12.91 1.01 -6.50
CA LYS A 38 -14.33 0.72 -6.24
C LYS A 38 -14.76 1.19 -4.85
N HIS A 39 -13.91 1.04 -3.83
CA HIS A 39 -14.23 1.40 -2.45
C HIS A 39 -14.04 2.89 -2.15
N PHE A 40 -13.07 3.53 -2.80
CA PHE A 40 -12.74 4.94 -2.66
C PHE A 40 -12.87 5.67 -4.02
N PRO A 41 -14.07 5.75 -4.61
CA PRO A 41 -14.26 6.23 -5.98
C PRO A 41 -13.84 7.69 -6.21
N ASP A 42 -13.91 8.53 -5.17
CA ASP A 42 -13.59 9.95 -5.25
C ASP A 42 -12.19 10.31 -4.69
N TYR A 43 -11.36 9.29 -4.38
CA TYR A 43 -10.03 9.50 -3.80
C TYR A 43 -8.95 9.31 -4.85
N LEU A 44 -7.90 10.12 -4.74
CA LEU A 44 -6.67 9.88 -5.47
C LEU A 44 -5.90 8.75 -4.79
N VAL A 45 -5.67 7.65 -5.51
CA VAL A 45 -4.85 6.55 -5.02
C VAL A 45 -3.38 6.90 -5.20
N ILE A 46 -2.65 6.96 -4.08
CA ILE A 46 -1.19 7.13 -4.05
C ILE A 46 -0.57 5.74 -4.02
N ASN A 47 -0.02 5.30 -5.14
CA ASN A 47 0.69 4.03 -5.24
C ASN A 47 2.21 4.27 -5.12
N PRO A 48 2.90 3.72 -4.11
CA PRO A 48 4.34 3.88 -3.93
C PRO A 48 5.18 3.40 -5.11
N ARG A 49 4.66 2.52 -5.98
CA ARG A 49 5.35 2.12 -7.21
C ARG A 49 5.69 3.30 -8.12
N ASP A 50 4.87 4.35 -8.09
CA ASP A 50 4.98 5.51 -8.97
C ASP A 50 6.04 6.52 -8.44
N PHE A 51 6.68 6.20 -7.32
CA PHE A 51 7.68 7.01 -6.64
C PHE A 51 8.98 6.23 -6.44
N HIS A 52 10.11 6.92 -6.53
CA HIS A 52 11.43 6.33 -6.36
C HIS A 52 12.22 7.05 -5.26
N PHE A 53 11.71 6.99 -4.02
CA PHE A 53 12.45 7.53 -2.88
C PHE A 53 13.51 6.54 -2.40
N SER A 54 14.68 7.06 -2.07
CA SER A 54 15.77 6.25 -1.51
C SER A 54 15.59 5.96 -0.01
N ARG A 55 14.67 6.66 0.67
CA ARG A 55 14.49 6.60 2.12
C ARG A 55 13.03 6.33 2.46
N MET A 56 12.81 5.40 3.41
CA MET A 56 11.47 5.08 3.93
C MET A 56 10.75 6.31 4.50
N HIS A 57 11.49 7.26 5.08
CA HIS A 57 10.91 8.48 5.65
C HIS A 57 10.09 9.28 4.62
N ASP A 58 10.55 9.34 3.36
CA ASP A 58 9.87 10.11 2.32
C ASP A 58 8.51 9.45 1.94
N TYR A 59 8.42 8.11 1.99
CA TYR A 59 7.15 7.39 1.85
C TYR A 59 6.20 7.63 3.03
N LEU A 60 6.71 7.70 4.27
CA LEU A 60 5.90 8.00 5.45
C LEU A 60 5.31 9.42 5.41
N GLU A 61 6.01 10.38 4.82
CA GLU A 61 5.46 11.72 4.60
C GLU A 61 4.30 11.72 3.58
N LEU A 62 4.32 10.84 2.56
CA LEU A 62 3.14 10.64 1.71
C LEU A 62 1.95 10.10 2.50
N VAL A 63 2.19 9.09 3.34
CA VAL A 63 1.15 8.50 4.21
C VAL A 63 0.50 9.58 5.08
N LYS A 64 1.29 10.46 5.68
CA LYS A 64 0.81 11.54 6.57
C LYS A 64 -0.19 12.49 5.90
N ASN A 65 -0.09 12.67 4.59
CA ASN A 65 -0.98 13.54 3.82
C ASN A 65 -2.22 12.81 3.28
N CYS A 66 -2.32 11.50 3.50
CA CYS A 66 -3.45 10.68 3.07
C CYS A 66 -4.55 10.63 4.13
N ALA A 67 -5.80 10.52 3.68
CA ALA A 67 -6.97 10.37 4.52
C ALA A 67 -7.16 8.92 5.02
N ALA A 68 -6.52 7.95 4.37
CA ALA A 68 -6.50 6.55 4.76
C ALA A 68 -5.27 5.83 4.18
N VAL A 69 -4.90 4.72 4.81
CA VAL A 69 -3.97 3.72 4.26
C VAL A 69 -4.75 2.45 3.96
N VAL A 70 -4.60 1.94 2.76
CA VAL A 70 -5.09 0.62 2.36
C VAL A 70 -3.87 -0.26 2.13
N PHE A 71 -3.79 -1.42 2.77
CA PHE A 71 -2.68 -2.33 2.58
C PHE A 71 -3.09 -3.68 2.02
N LYS A 72 -2.14 -4.40 1.44
CA LYS A 72 -2.33 -5.77 0.98
C LYS A 72 -1.23 -6.67 1.55
N ARG A 73 -1.62 -7.86 2.02
CA ARG A 73 -0.67 -8.92 2.38
C ARG A 73 0.01 -9.51 1.15
N CYS A 74 1.29 -9.83 1.30
CA CYS A 74 2.05 -10.58 0.31
C CYS A 74 2.11 -12.05 0.73
N LEU A 75 1.43 -12.93 -0.01
CA LEU A 75 1.29 -14.35 0.31
C LEU A 75 0.85 -14.63 1.77
N GLY A 76 -0.08 -13.82 2.28
CA GLY A 76 -0.60 -13.93 3.65
C GLY A 76 0.24 -13.22 4.72
N PHE A 77 1.37 -12.63 4.36
CA PHE A 77 2.27 -11.94 5.29
C PHE A 77 2.24 -10.42 5.13
N ILE A 78 2.37 -9.71 6.26
CA ILE A 78 2.68 -8.27 6.26
C ILE A 78 4.20 -8.13 6.19
N THR A 79 4.70 -7.49 5.13
CA THR A 79 6.13 -7.28 4.96
C THR A 79 6.65 -6.15 5.85
N ALA A 80 7.97 -6.12 6.08
CA ALA A 80 8.59 -5.12 6.96
C ALA A 80 8.28 -3.67 6.55
N GLY A 81 8.30 -3.37 5.24
CA GLY A 81 8.00 -2.03 4.73
C GLY A 81 6.54 -1.64 4.96
N VAL A 82 5.62 -2.52 4.56
CA VAL A 82 4.17 -2.32 4.74
C VAL A 82 3.82 -2.15 6.22
N TRP A 83 4.46 -2.91 7.12
CA TRP A 83 4.25 -2.75 8.55
C TRP A 83 4.66 -1.37 9.07
N LEU A 84 5.77 -0.81 8.58
CA LEU A 84 6.20 0.53 8.97
C LEU A 84 5.16 1.59 8.57
N GLU A 85 4.58 1.46 7.38
CA GLU A 85 3.53 2.34 6.87
C GLU A 85 2.24 2.21 7.70
N ILE A 86 1.79 0.98 7.98
CA ILE A 86 0.62 0.70 8.84
C ILE A 86 0.83 1.29 10.24
N ASN A 87 1.97 0.99 10.86
CA ASN A 87 2.25 1.43 12.22
C ASN A 87 2.36 2.96 12.31
N PHE A 88 2.95 3.60 11.29
CA PHE A 88 2.96 5.05 11.17
C PHE A 88 1.54 5.60 11.05
N ALA A 89 0.72 5.09 10.12
CA ALA A 89 -0.66 5.52 9.94
C ALA A 89 -1.46 5.45 11.25
N LYS A 90 -1.36 4.33 11.98
CA LYS A 90 -2.02 4.16 13.28
C LYS A 90 -1.55 5.17 14.33
N LYS A 91 -0.24 5.45 14.39
CA LYS A 91 0.32 6.46 15.30
C LYS A 91 -0.23 7.87 15.02
N TRP A 92 -0.61 8.16 13.78
CA TRP A 92 -1.18 9.43 13.34
C TRP A 92 -2.71 9.41 13.25
N GLU A 93 -3.37 8.38 13.82
CA GLU A 93 -4.82 8.23 13.79
C GLU A 93 -5.41 8.20 12.37
N ILE A 94 -4.60 7.77 11.39
CA ILE A 94 -5.01 7.58 10.01
C ILE A 94 -5.68 6.19 9.90
N PRO A 95 -6.93 6.10 9.42
CA PRO A 95 -7.61 4.82 9.23
C PRO A 95 -6.83 3.87 8.33
N VAL A 96 -6.75 2.60 8.74
CA VAL A 96 -6.06 1.54 7.99
C VAL A 96 -7.08 0.49 7.56
N PHE A 97 -7.01 0.06 6.31
CA PHE A 97 -7.85 -1.00 5.74
C PHE A 97 -7.02 -2.08 5.08
N GLU A 98 -7.49 -3.32 5.10
CA GLU A 98 -6.88 -4.44 4.38
C GLU A 98 -7.65 -4.73 3.09
N VAL A 99 -6.92 -4.88 1.97
CA VAL A 99 -7.45 -5.49 0.74
C VAL A 99 -7.44 -7.00 0.93
N THR A 100 -8.63 -7.57 1.01
CA THR A 100 -8.85 -9.02 0.98
C THR A 100 -9.21 -9.47 -0.44
N ARG A 101 -9.48 -10.77 -0.63
CA ARG A 101 -9.88 -11.31 -1.93
C ARG A 101 -11.15 -10.66 -2.47
N ASP A 102 -12.11 -10.37 -1.60
CA ASP A 102 -13.48 -10.02 -1.99
C ASP A 102 -13.88 -8.60 -1.57
N SER A 103 -13.13 -7.97 -0.67
CA SER A 103 -13.50 -6.69 -0.07
C SER A 103 -12.32 -5.92 0.51
N ILE A 104 -12.58 -4.66 0.84
CA ILE A 104 -11.71 -3.83 1.68
C ILE A 104 -12.37 -3.74 3.06
N VAL A 105 -11.62 -4.10 4.10
CA VAL A 105 -12.13 -4.17 5.48
C VAL A 105 -11.31 -3.30 6.42
N PRO A 106 -11.91 -2.67 7.46
CA PRO A 106 -11.15 -1.98 8.49
C PRO A 106 -10.12 -2.91 9.15
N TYR A 107 -8.92 -2.41 9.41
CA TYR A 107 -7.84 -3.18 10.02
C TYR A 107 -7.58 -2.74 11.46
N ASP A 108 -8.20 -3.46 12.38
CA ASP A 108 -7.90 -3.37 13.81
C ASP A 108 -6.84 -4.44 14.12
N PHE A 109 -5.66 -3.99 14.57
CA PHE A 109 -4.52 -4.89 14.78
C PHE A 109 -4.79 -5.75 16.02
N LEU A 110 -4.83 -7.08 15.84
CA LEU A 110 -5.15 -8.02 16.92
C LEU A 110 -3.96 -8.88 17.38
N GLY A 111 -2.72 -8.40 17.18
CA GLY A 111 -1.51 -9.10 17.65
C GLY A 111 -0.76 -9.90 16.58
N GLU A 112 -0.87 -9.51 15.31
CA GLU A 112 -0.11 -10.14 14.22
C GLU A 112 1.38 -9.80 14.28
N ILE A 113 2.23 -10.74 13.91
CA ILE A 113 3.68 -10.53 13.86
C ILE A 113 4.07 -10.26 12.39
N PRO A 114 4.46 -9.03 12.02
CA PRO A 114 4.94 -8.72 10.68
C PRO A 114 6.30 -9.39 10.42
N LEU A 115 6.61 -9.66 9.15
CA LEU A 115 7.93 -10.15 8.78
C LEU A 115 8.99 -9.08 9.07
N ASN A 116 10.12 -9.51 9.60
CA ASN A 116 11.29 -8.66 9.67
C ASN A 116 11.94 -8.46 8.29
N ARG A 117 12.95 -7.60 8.19
CA ARG A 117 13.64 -7.28 6.92
C ARG A 117 14.27 -8.51 6.27
N LYS A 118 14.86 -9.42 7.06
CA LYS A 118 15.52 -10.63 6.55
C LYS A 118 14.48 -11.59 5.96
N GLU A 119 13.38 -11.80 6.66
CA GLU A 119 12.25 -12.64 6.21
C GLU A 119 11.59 -12.06 4.97
N THR A 120 11.36 -10.74 4.93
CA THR A 120 10.82 -10.05 3.75
C THR A 120 11.72 -10.26 2.53
N ASN A 121 13.05 -10.12 2.68
CA ASN A 121 13.99 -10.36 1.59
C ASN A 121 13.99 -11.83 1.12
N ASN A 122 13.84 -12.77 2.06
CA ASN A 122 13.74 -14.19 1.71
C ASN A 122 12.45 -14.50 0.94
N LEU A 123 11.32 -13.93 1.38
CA LEU A 123 10.03 -14.03 0.69
C LEU A 123 10.15 -13.49 -0.75
N PHE A 124 10.74 -12.31 -0.93
CA PHE A 124 10.92 -11.72 -2.25
C PHE A 124 11.78 -12.59 -3.16
N LYS A 125 12.89 -13.15 -2.65
CA LYS A 125 13.72 -14.09 -3.41
C LYS A 125 12.94 -15.34 -3.82
N ALA A 126 12.08 -15.87 -2.96
CA ALA A 126 11.25 -17.04 -3.28
C ALA A 126 10.22 -16.71 -4.37
N ILE A 127 9.53 -15.57 -4.27
CA ILE A 127 8.57 -15.10 -5.28
C ILE A 127 9.27 -14.95 -6.64
N MET A 128 10.42 -14.27 -6.68
CA MET A 128 11.14 -14.03 -7.93
C MET A 128 11.61 -15.34 -8.58
N ARG A 129 12.09 -16.31 -7.77
CA ARG A 129 12.45 -17.64 -8.27
C ARG A 129 11.25 -18.39 -8.86
N ALA A 130 10.10 -18.34 -8.19
CA ALA A 130 8.90 -19.00 -8.68
C ALA A 130 8.42 -18.40 -10.03
N ARG A 131 8.52 -17.08 -10.21
CA ARG A 131 8.16 -16.40 -11.46
C ARG A 131 9.11 -16.69 -12.63
N CYS A 132 10.37 -17.01 -12.37
CA CYS A 132 11.29 -17.43 -13.43
C CYS A 132 11.03 -18.88 -13.92
N LEU A 133 10.22 -19.65 -13.18
CA LEU A 133 9.90 -21.05 -13.49
C LEU A 133 8.51 -21.23 -14.12
N SER A 134 7.71 -20.16 -14.20
CA SER A 134 6.37 -20.10 -14.80
C SER A 134 6.40 -19.47 -16.18
#